data_AF-A0A820SIT0-F1
#
_entry.id   AF-A0A820SIT0-F1
#
_cell.length_a   1.000
_cell.length_b   1.000
_cell.length_c   1.000
_cell.angle_alpha   90.00
_cell.angle_beta   90.00
_cell.angle_gamma   90.00
#
_symmetry.space_group_name_H-M   'P 1'
#
loop_
_entity.id
_entity.type
_entity.pdbx_description
1 polymer ?
#
loop_
_entity_poly.entity_id
_entity_poly.type
_entity_poly.pdbx_seq_one_letter_code
_entity_poly.pdbx_strand_id
1 'polypeptide(L)'
;MINKVFYDLVRSAPKGRWSGIQRTYGPEEVQRLRSGLQIEYTLALQKRSRKKLKKDDMYLGWQIAADGNSAGSMYPDQSLYPSNSGPEMARRINKTLERASQIEHSEGGTKHDWFVPIVADAEAGFGGPLNCFEIMKAYIEAGVAGVHFEDQLASEKKCGHMGGKVLIPSSAHLRNLNAARLAADICGVPTVIVSRTDAESATLLTSDFDERDQEFIDIPAGRTPEGFFRLKKGSGLKHCIKRSIGAAPFTDLLWWETSTPNLEHAKEFAEAVQKEFPGKMMAYNCSPSFNWRANLSPEAIAKFQANFC
;
A
#
# COMPACT_ATOMS: atom_id res chain seq x y z
N MET A 1 -5.03 -21.87 -15.99
CA MET A 1 -6.51 -21.91 -16.16
C MET A 1 -7.23 -21.00 -15.16
N ILE A 2 -6.91 -21.02 -13.86
CA ILE A 2 -7.55 -20.17 -12.82
C ILE A 2 -7.53 -18.66 -13.13
N ASN A 3 -6.37 -18.10 -13.54
CA ASN A 3 -6.27 -16.67 -13.85
C ASN A 3 -7.18 -16.22 -15.01
N LYS A 4 -7.56 -17.13 -15.92
CA LYS A 4 -8.48 -16.82 -17.03
C LYS A 4 -9.88 -16.50 -16.50
N VAL A 5 -10.31 -17.19 -15.44
CA VAL A 5 -11.62 -17.01 -14.78
C VAL A 5 -11.67 -15.70 -14.00
N PHE A 6 -10.55 -15.25 -13.42
CA PHE A 6 -10.50 -13.93 -12.76
C PHE A 6 -10.65 -12.75 -13.73
N TYR A 7 -10.27 -12.89 -15.00
CA TYR A 7 -10.59 -11.87 -16.01
C TYR A 7 -12.10 -11.78 -16.30
N ASP A 8 -12.84 -12.88 -16.18
CA ASP A 8 -14.31 -12.87 -16.35
C ASP A 8 -15.00 -12.18 -15.16
N LEU A 9 -14.40 -12.30 -13.96
CA LEU A 9 -14.85 -11.62 -12.74
C LEU A 9 -14.50 -10.14 -12.70
N VAL A 10 -13.37 -9.76 -13.31
CA VAL A 10 -12.85 -8.38 -13.39
C VAL A 10 -12.63 -8.02 -14.85
N ARG A 11 -13.73 -7.87 -15.60
CA ARG A 11 -13.71 -7.69 -17.07
C ARG A 11 -12.93 -6.47 -17.56
N SER A 12 -12.76 -5.50 -16.68
CA SER A 12 -12.02 -4.27 -16.90
C SER A 12 -10.49 -4.46 -16.86
N ALA A 13 -9.99 -5.58 -16.34
CA ALA A 13 -8.57 -5.82 -16.15
C ALA A 13 -7.83 -5.91 -17.50
N PRO A 14 -6.75 -5.12 -17.73
CA PRO A 14 -6.00 -5.21 -18.98
C PRO A 14 -5.23 -6.53 -19.09
N LYS A 15 -4.93 -6.98 -20.32
CA LYS A 15 -4.16 -8.19 -20.57
C LYS A 15 -2.84 -8.17 -19.76
N GLY A 16 -2.58 -9.24 -19.02
CA GLY A 16 -1.39 -9.38 -18.19
C GLY A 16 -1.49 -8.76 -16.79
N ARG A 17 -2.59 -8.09 -16.44
CA ARG A 17 -2.83 -7.47 -15.12
C ARG A 17 -2.54 -8.42 -13.94
N TRP A 18 -2.88 -9.70 -14.09
CA TRP A 18 -2.74 -10.73 -13.06
C TRP A 18 -1.53 -11.65 -13.24
N SER A 19 -0.57 -11.28 -14.09
CA SER A 19 0.64 -12.08 -14.28
C SER A 19 1.45 -12.16 -12.98
N GLY A 20 1.71 -13.38 -12.49
CA GLY A 20 2.44 -13.62 -11.25
C GLY A 20 1.67 -13.33 -9.95
N ILE A 21 0.41 -12.89 -10.03
CA ILE A 21 -0.42 -12.63 -8.85
C ILE A 21 -1.05 -13.93 -8.36
N GLN A 22 -0.81 -14.25 -7.08
CA GLN A 22 -1.39 -15.35 -6.33
C GLN A 22 -2.57 -14.87 -5.48
N ARG A 23 -3.49 -15.80 -5.20
CA ARG A 23 -4.66 -15.63 -4.34
C ARG A 23 -4.78 -16.89 -3.48
N THR A 24 -5.17 -16.74 -2.24
CA THR A 24 -5.45 -17.88 -1.34
C THR A 24 -6.87 -18.42 -1.46
N TYR A 25 -7.61 -17.95 -2.46
CA TYR A 25 -9.03 -18.25 -2.70
C TYR A 25 -9.29 -18.46 -4.20
N GLY A 26 -10.35 -19.19 -4.52
CA GLY A 26 -10.78 -19.47 -5.88
C GLY A 26 -11.82 -18.46 -6.42
N PRO A 27 -12.05 -18.43 -7.74
CA PRO A 27 -13.06 -17.57 -8.36
C PRO A 27 -14.49 -17.86 -7.88
N GLU A 28 -14.79 -19.09 -7.46
CA GLU A 28 -16.07 -19.50 -6.89
C GLU A 28 -16.37 -18.78 -5.56
N GLU A 29 -15.35 -18.52 -4.73
CA GLU A 29 -15.52 -17.77 -3.50
C GLU A 29 -15.86 -16.30 -3.78
N VAL A 30 -15.23 -15.72 -4.81
CA VAL A 30 -15.57 -14.37 -5.27
C VAL A 30 -17.02 -14.30 -5.74
N GLN A 31 -17.47 -15.26 -6.54
CA GLN A 31 -18.87 -15.31 -7.01
C GLN A 31 -19.84 -15.48 -5.84
N ARG A 32 -19.52 -16.35 -4.88
CA ARG A 32 -20.35 -16.61 -3.69
C ARG A 32 -20.50 -15.38 -2.79
N LEU A 33 -19.45 -14.58 -2.66
CA LEU A 33 -19.42 -13.40 -1.79
C LEU A 33 -19.86 -12.10 -2.50
N ARG A 34 -20.00 -12.12 -3.83
CA ARG A 34 -20.46 -10.97 -4.61
C ARG A 34 -21.98 -10.81 -4.47
N SER A 35 -22.42 -9.55 -4.49
CA SER A 35 -23.85 -9.21 -4.58
C SER A 35 -24.49 -9.81 -5.83
N GLY A 36 -25.76 -10.21 -5.75
CA GLY A 36 -26.55 -10.62 -6.91
C GLY A 36 -26.82 -9.46 -7.88
N LEU A 37 -26.65 -8.21 -7.45
CA LEU A 37 -26.69 -7.02 -8.29
C LEU A 37 -25.27 -6.61 -8.73
N GLN A 38 -25.09 -6.39 -10.03
CA GLN A 38 -23.85 -5.82 -10.55
C GLN A 38 -23.77 -4.32 -10.20
N ILE A 39 -22.89 -3.97 -9.27
CA ILE A 39 -22.58 -2.59 -8.87
C ILE A 39 -21.34 -2.13 -9.64
N GLU A 40 -21.41 -0.96 -10.26
CA GLU A 40 -20.28 -0.38 -10.99
C GLU A 40 -19.56 0.70 -10.18
N TYR A 41 -18.23 0.68 -10.24
CA TYR A 41 -17.34 1.64 -9.56
C TYR A 41 -16.58 2.48 -10.59
N THR A 42 -17.32 3.30 -11.36
CA THR A 42 -16.83 3.96 -12.60
C THR A 42 -15.49 4.69 -12.43
N LEU A 43 -15.31 5.44 -11.34
CA LEU A 43 -14.07 6.19 -11.06
C LEU A 43 -12.88 5.26 -10.76
N ALA A 44 -13.08 4.18 -10.00
CA ALA A 44 -12.04 3.18 -9.76
C ALA A 44 -11.76 2.34 -11.03
N LEU A 45 -12.75 2.27 -11.93
CA LEU A 45 -12.70 1.58 -13.21
C LEU A 45 -12.24 2.48 -14.36
N GLN A 46 -11.79 3.71 -14.20
CA GLN A 46 -11.38 4.48 -15.36
C GLN A 46 -10.08 3.95 -16.00
N LYS A 47 -9.86 4.25 -17.29
CA LYS A 47 -8.73 3.72 -18.07
C LYS A 47 -7.37 3.99 -17.41
N ARG A 48 -7.21 5.15 -16.77
CA ARG A 48 -5.96 5.54 -16.10
C ARG A 48 -5.74 4.73 -14.81
N SER A 49 -6.79 4.52 -14.01
CA SER A 49 -6.78 3.67 -12.81
C SER A 49 -6.50 2.19 -13.09
N ARG A 50 -6.81 1.71 -14.30
CA ARG A 50 -6.54 0.32 -14.73
C ARG A 50 -5.10 0.08 -15.18
N LYS A 51 -4.33 1.15 -15.45
CA LYS A 51 -2.94 1.06 -15.92
C LYS A 51 -1.98 1.04 -14.74
N LYS A 52 -0.69 0.84 -15.03
CA LYS A 52 0.38 1.00 -14.03
C LYS A 52 0.33 2.42 -13.45
N LEU A 53 0.44 2.51 -12.13
CA LEU A 53 0.61 3.78 -11.41
C LEU A 53 1.84 4.52 -11.95
N LYS A 54 1.78 5.85 -11.93
CA LYS A 54 2.82 6.74 -12.39
C LYS A 54 3.21 7.75 -11.31
N LYS A 55 4.36 8.38 -11.50
CA LYS A 55 4.90 9.40 -10.59
C LYS A 55 4.04 10.68 -10.50
N ASP A 56 3.18 10.93 -11.49
CA ASP A 56 2.28 12.09 -11.55
C ASP A 56 0.86 11.78 -11.07
N ASP A 57 0.63 10.59 -10.50
CA ASP A 57 -0.64 10.24 -9.85
C ASP A 57 -0.70 10.86 -8.44
N MET A 58 -1.90 11.11 -7.93
CA MET A 58 -2.11 11.74 -6.62
C MET A 58 -1.81 10.76 -5.47
N TYR A 59 -1.20 11.25 -4.40
CA TYR A 59 -0.97 10.50 -3.17
C TYR A 59 -1.79 11.06 -2.02
N LEU A 60 -2.42 10.17 -1.25
CA LEU A 60 -3.20 10.48 -0.05
C LEU A 60 -2.68 9.63 1.12
N GLY A 61 -2.16 10.26 2.18
CA GLY A 61 -1.56 9.56 3.33
C GLY A 61 -1.67 10.31 4.66
N TRP A 62 -0.57 10.33 5.43
CA TRP A 62 -0.40 10.96 6.76
C TRP A 62 -1.23 12.22 7.04
N GLN A 63 -1.35 13.09 6.03
CA GLN A 63 -2.09 14.36 6.12
C GLN A 63 -3.55 14.19 6.58
N ILE A 64 -4.15 13.02 6.39
CA ILE A 64 -5.49 12.70 6.93
C ILE A 64 -5.49 12.83 8.46
N ALA A 65 -4.51 12.25 9.16
CA ALA A 65 -4.41 12.33 10.61
C ALA A 65 -4.27 13.78 11.08
N ALA A 66 -3.47 14.57 10.38
CA ALA A 66 -3.17 15.93 10.77
C ALA A 66 -4.34 16.90 10.56
N ASP A 67 -5.01 16.85 9.41
CA ASP A 67 -5.92 17.93 9.01
C ASP A 67 -7.06 17.50 8.07
N GLY A 68 -7.35 16.20 7.99
CA GLY A 68 -8.29 15.67 6.99
C GLY A 68 -9.21 14.55 7.47
N ASN A 69 -9.30 14.31 8.78
CA ASN A 69 -10.02 13.15 9.30
C ASN A 69 -11.45 13.45 9.80
N SER A 70 -12.24 12.37 9.90
CA SER A 70 -13.65 12.41 10.30
C SER A 70 -13.87 12.70 11.79
N ALA A 71 -12.83 12.71 12.63
CA ALA A 71 -12.96 13.04 14.04
C ALA A 71 -12.89 14.56 14.32
N GLY A 72 -12.62 15.38 13.30
CA GLY A 72 -12.50 16.83 13.46
C GLY A 72 -11.39 17.22 14.45
N SER A 73 -10.34 16.41 14.54
CA SER A 73 -9.23 16.56 15.50
C SER A 73 -7.90 16.43 14.77
N MET A 74 -6.88 17.17 15.22
CA MET A 74 -5.52 17.00 14.74
C MET A 74 -4.83 15.84 15.49
N TYR A 75 -4.34 14.85 14.77
CA TYR A 75 -3.65 13.68 15.34
C TYR A 75 -2.22 13.50 14.80
N PRO A 76 -1.31 12.89 15.59
CA PRO A 76 -0.09 12.29 15.06
C PRO A 76 -0.41 11.02 14.25
N ASP A 77 0.61 10.49 13.57
CA ASP A 77 0.49 9.34 12.66
C ASP A 77 0.37 7.97 13.31
N GLN A 78 -0.69 7.75 14.08
CA GLN A 78 -0.80 6.54 14.89
C GLN A 78 -2.12 5.81 14.68
N SER A 79 -2.71 5.96 13.49
CA SER A 79 -4.03 5.40 13.13
C SER A 79 -5.12 5.68 14.18
N LEU A 80 -5.05 6.83 14.86
CA LEU A 80 -5.99 7.23 15.91
C LEU A 80 -7.36 7.65 15.35
N TYR A 81 -7.39 8.04 14.08
CA TYR A 81 -8.58 8.56 13.44
C TYR A 81 -9.53 7.44 12.97
N PRO A 82 -10.84 7.71 12.84
CA PRO A 82 -11.81 6.74 12.32
C PRO A 82 -11.43 6.24 10.92
N SER A 83 -11.49 4.93 10.69
CA SER A 83 -11.02 4.26 9.46
C SER A 83 -11.69 4.74 8.16
N ASN A 84 -12.86 5.37 8.25
CA ASN A 84 -13.55 5.96 7.10
C ASN A 84 -12.93 7.28 6.60
N SER A 85 -12.00 7.89 7.35
CA SER A 85 -11.44 9.21 7.06
C SER A 85 -10.72 9.29 5.72
N GLY A 86 -9.88 8.29 5.42
CA GLY A 86 -9.16 8.23 4.15
C GLY A 86 -10.09 8.07 2.95
N PRO A 87 -11.01 7.09 2.95
CA PRO A 87 -12.04 6.97 1.90
C PRO A 87 -12.88 8.23 1.70
N GLU A 88 -13.26 8.93 2.78
CA GLU A 88 -14.02 10.18 2.68
C GLU A 88 -13.18 11.31 2.06
N MET A 89 -11.89 11.40 2.38
CA MET A 89 -11.00 12.37 1.73
C MET A 89 -10.82 12.05 0.23
N ALA A 90 -10.66 10.77 -0.13
CA ALA A 90 -10.59 10.35 -1.54
C ALA A 90 -11.87 10.73 -2.31
N ARG A 91 -13.04 10.57 -1.67
CA ARG A 91 -14.33 11.00 -2.23
C ARG A 91 -14.38 12.52 -2.46
N ARG A 92 -13.89 13.32 -1.51
CA ARG A 92 -13.80 14.78 -1.64
C ARG A 92 -12.90 15.19 -2.79
N ILE A 93 -11.73 14.58 -2.93
CA ILE A 93 -10.82 14.81 -4.05
C ILE A 93 -11.54 14.53 -5.37
N ASN A 94 -12.13 13.35 -5.53
CA ASN A 94 -12.83 12.99 -6.76
C ASN A 94 -14.03 13.91 -7.06
N LYS A 95 -14.74 14.42 -6.05
CA LYS A 95 -15.81 15.42 -6.23
C LYS A 95 -15.29 16.77 -6.71
N THR A 96 -14.13 17.20 -6.24
CA THR A 96 -13.47 18.42 -6.73
C THR A 96 -13.05 18.25 -8.19
N LEU A 97 -12.43 17.12 -8.54
CA LEU A 97 -12.03 16.81 -9.92
C LEU A 97 -13.24 16.68 -10.86
N GLU A 98 -14.33 16.08 -10.38
CA GLU A 98 -15.61 16.02 -11.09
C GLU A 98 -16.14 17.42 -11.42
N ARG A 99 -16.16 18.34 -10.44
CA ARG A 99 -16.62 19.71 -10.66
C ARG A 99 -15.74 20.45 -11.67
N ALA A 100 -14.42 20.32 -11.56
CA ALA A 100 -13.49 20.94 -12.50
C ALA A 100 -13.70 20.45 -13.93
N SER A 101 -13.90 19.13 -14.09
CA SER A 101 -14.24 18.52 -15.39
C SER A 101 -15.57 19.02 -15.95
N GLN A 102 -16.61 19.17 -15.12
CA GLN A 102 -17.92 19.68 -15.53
C GLN A 102 -17.85 21.15 -15.99
N ILE A 103 -17.08 21.99 -15.29
CA ILE A 103 -16.88 23.39 -15.67
C ILE A 103 -16.25 23.46 -17.06
N GLU A 104 -15.09 22.82 -17.25
CA GLU A 104 -14.40 22.84 -18.53
C GLU A 104 -15.26 22.24 -19.65
N HIS A 105 -15.95 21.13 -19.38
CA HIS A 105 -16.83 20.50 -20.36
C HIS A 105 -17.94 21.45 -20.81
N SER A 106 -18.52 22.22 -19.88
CA SER A 106 -19.58 23.20 -20.19
C SER A 106 -19.11 24.38 -21.03
N GLU A 107 -17.81 24.70 -21.00
CA GLU A 107 -17.19 25.82 -21.71
C GLU A 107 -16.66 25.45 -23.12
N GLY A 108 -17.10 24.32 -23.67
CA GLY A 108 -16.73 23.89 -25.03
C GLY A 108 -15.96 22.58 -25.10
N GLY A 109 -16.14 21.70 -24.11
CA GLY A 109 -15.58 20.35 -24.08
C GLY A 109 -14.31 20.21 -23.22
N THR A 110 -14.04 18.98 -22.80
CA THR A 110 -12.95 18.66 -21.86
C THR A 110 -11.61 18.56 -22.58
N LYS A 111 -10.62 19.37 -22.19
CA LYS A 111 -9.24 19.33 -22.73
C LYS A 111 -8.26 18.75 -21.71
N HIS A 112 -8.55 18.86 -20.42
CA HIS A 112 -7.69 18.33 -19.35
C HIS A 112 -8.17 16.95 -18.87
N ASP A 113 -7.20 16.08 -18.56
CA ASP A 113 -7.44 14.82 -17.85
C ASP A 113 -7.58 15.08 -16.35
N TRP A 114 -8.77 15.48 -15.92
CA TRP A 114 -9.03 15.84 -14.52
C TRP A 114 -8.96 14.65 -13.57
N PHE A 115 -9.37 13.47 -14.01
CA PHE A 115 -9.48 12.29 -13.15
C PHE A 115 -8.16 11.52 -13.07
N VAL A 116 -7.15 12.17 -12.51
CA VAL A 116 -5.87 11.53 -12.21
C VAL A 116 -6.05 10.41 -11.15
N PRO A 117 -5.36 9.26 -11.27
CA PRO A 117 -5.42 8.18 -10.29
C PRO A 117 -5.03 8.67 -8.89
N ILE A 118 -5.74 8.17 -7.90
CA ILE A 118 -5.40 8.36 -6.49
C ILE A 118 -4.76 7.06 -5.98
N VAL A 119 -3.61 7.19 -5.34
CA VAL A 119 -2.97 6.15 -4.54
C VAL A 119 -3.17 6.51 -3.07
N ALA A 120 -3.90 5.68 -2.34
CA ALA A 120 -4.33 5.97 -0.98
C ALA A 120 -3.68 5.07 0.06
N ASP A 121 -3.49 5.64 1.23
CA ASP A 121 -2.96 5.00 2.43
C ASP A 121 -4.05 4.27 3.21
N ALA A 122 -3.97 2.95 3.31
CA ALA A 122 -4.84 2.17 4.19
C ALA A 122 -4.18 1.82 5.53
N GLU A 123 -3.03 2.43 5.84
CA GLU A 123 -2.25 2.21 7.05
C GLU A 123 -1.93 0.71 7.22
N ALA A 124 -2.00 0.20 8.44
CA ALA A 124 -2.00 -1.22 8.75
C ALA A 124 -3.40 -1.89 8.58
N GLY A 125 -4.34 -1.22 7.91
CA GLY A 125 -5.70 -1.72 7.67
C GLY A 125 -6.68 -1.56 8.82
N PHE A 126 -6.34 -0.78 9.85
CA PHE A 126 -7.21 -0.47 11.01
C PHE A 126 -7.70 -1.69 11.80
N GLY A 127 -6.96 -2.80 11.77
CA GLY A 127 -7.29 -4.00 12.52
C GLY A 127 -6.78 -5.27 11.86
N GLY A 128 -7.66 -6.26 11.74
CA GLY A 128 -7.35 -7.53 11.10
C GLY A 128 -7.81 -7.60 9.63
N PRO A 129 -7.77 -8.79 9.01
CA PRO A 129 -8.09 -8.96 7.60
C PRO A 129 -9.48 -8.44 7.18
N LEU A 130 -10.49 -8.54 8.04
CA LEU A 130 -11.83 -8.00 7.74
C LEU A 130 -11.85 -6.47 7.69
N ASN A 131 -11.04 -5.80 8.52
CA ASN A 131 -10.88 -4.35 8.47
C ASN A 131 -10.17 -3.93 7.17
N CYS A 132 -9.11 -4.67 6.77
CA CYS A 132 -8.44 -4.48 5.49
C CYS A 132 -9.38 -4.66 4.29
N PHE A 133 -10.27 -5.66 4.37
CA PHE A 133 -11.29 -5.91 3.36
C PHE A 133 -12.26 -4.73 3.23
N GLU A 134 -12.82 -4.25 4.34
CA GLU A 134 -13.79 -3.15 4.32
C GLU A 134 -13.18 -1.82 3.91
N ILE A 135 -11.97 -1.47 4.39
CA ILE A 135 -11.32 -0.22 3.95
C ILE A 135 -10.95 -0.25 2.47
N MET A 136 -10.57 -1.41 1.93
CA MET A 136 -10.32 -1.56 0.50
C MET A 136 -11.59 -1.32 -0.32
N LYS A 137 -12.75 -1.88 0.11
CA LYS A 137 -14.04 -1.59 -0.53
C LYS A 137 -14.40 -0.12 -0.44
N ALA A 138 -14.25 0.50 0.73
CA ALA A 138 -14.53 1.91 0.91
C ALA A 138 -13.68 2.79 -0.02
N TYR A 139 -12.41 2.45 -0.23
CA TYR A 139 -11.55 3.14 -1.19
C TYR A 139 -11.96 2.92 -2.65
N ILE A 140 -12.36 1.70 -3.02
CA ILE A 140 -12.90 1.41 -4.35
C ILE A 140 -14.18 2.23 -4.61
N GLU A 141 -15.10 2.26 -3.64
CA GLU A 141 -16.31 3.10 -3.67
C GLU A 141 -15.98 4.60 -3.81
N ALA A 142 -14.92 5.05 -3.16
CA ALA A 142 -14.43 6.42 -3.25
C ALA A 142 -13.69 6.74 -4.57
N GLY A 143 -13.49 5.76 -5.46
CA GLY A 143 -12.85 5.95 -6.77
C GLY A 143 -11.32 5.89 -6.76
N VAL A 144 -10.71 5.24 -5.77
CA VAL A 144 -9.25 5.10 -5.65
C VAL A 144 -8.72 4.06 -6.63
N ALA A 145 -7.54 4.33 -7.20
CA ALA A 145 -6.89 3.48 -8.20
C ALA A 145 -5.89 2.48 -7.59
N GLY A 146 -5.20 2.90 -6.53
CA GLY A 146 -4.26 2.07 -5.80
C GLY A 146 -4.34 2.28 -4.30
N VAL A 147 -4.11 1.22 -3.53
CA VAL A 147 -4.15 1.25 -2.07
C VAL A 147 -2.90 0.57 -1.53
N HIS A 148 -2.24 1.19 -0.55
CA HIS A 148 -1.11 0.59 0.15
C HIS A 148 -1.47 0.13 1.55
N PHE A 149 -0.92 -1.02 1.96
CA PHE A 149 -1.04 -1.59 3.29
C PHE A 149 0.36 -1.87 3.84
N GLU A 150 0.59 -1.59 5.12
CA GLU A 150 1.87 -1.83 5.79
C GLU A 150 1.81 -2.94 6.85
N ASP A 151 2.95 -3.57 7.13
CA ASP A 151 3.09 -4.73 8.02
C ASP A 151 3.31 -4.36 9.50
N GLN A 152 2.77 -3.21 9.92
CA GLN A 152 2.74 -2.80 11.32
C GLN A 152 1.52 -3.36 12.05
N LEU A 153 1.59 -3.41 13.38
CA LEU A 153 0.45 -3.66 14.25
C LEU A 153 -0.46 -2.43 14.27
N ALA A 154 -1.71 -2.56 13.81
CA ALA A 154 -2.63 -1.43 13.68
C ALA A 154 -2.88 -0.64 14.98
N SER A 155 -2.89 -1.31 16.15
CA SER A 155 -3.08 -0.64 17.45
C SER A 155 -1.86 0.12 17.94
N GLU A 156 -0.69 -0.12 17.35
CA GLU A 156 0.60 0.50 17.70
C GLU A 156 1.27 1.10 16.45
N LYS A 157 0.45 1.47 15.46
CA LYS A 157 0.91 2.03 14.19
C LYS A 157 1.68 3.31 14.45
N LYS A 158 2.78 3.53 13.70
CA LYS A 158 3.50 4.81 13.69
C LYS A 158 3.89 5.23 12.29
N CYS A 159 4.19 6.53 12.13
CA CYS A 159 4.92 7.02 10.96
C CYS A 159 6.20 6.21 10.78
N GLY A 160 6.53 5.92 9.52
CA GLY A 160 7.73 5.17 9.14
C GLY A 160 9.02 5.69 9.77
N HIS A 161 9.11 6.99 9.98
CA HIS A 161 10.30 7.67 10.49
C HIS A 161 10.31 7.81 12.03
N MET A 162 9.37 7.17 12.74
CA MET A 162 9.29 7.19 14.20
C MET A 162 9.79 5.88 14.81
N GLY A 163 10.36 5.98 16.02
CA GLY A 163 10.82 4.82 16.79
C GLY A 163 9.69 3.99 17.40
N GLY A 164 9.99 2.72 17.68
CA GLY A 164 9.08 1.80 18.37
C GLY A 164 7.93 1.29 17.52
N LYS A 165 8.14 1.14 16.20
CA LYS A 165 7.24 0.40 15.30
C LYS A 165 7.22 -1.08 15.71
N VAL A 166 6.03 -1.67 15.69
CA VAL A 166 5.81 -3.09 15.99
C VAL A 166 5.33 -3.77 14.72
N LEU A 167 6.10 -4.72 14.20
CA LEU A 167 5.70 -5.52 13.04
C LEU A 167 4.69 -6.60 13.45
N ILE A 168 3.79 -6.92 12.52
CA ILE A 168 3.06 -8.20 12.56
C ILE A 168 3.87 -9.30 11.85
N PRO A 169 3.58 -10.59 12.12
CA PRO A 169 4.25 -11.69 11.45
C PRO A 169 3.97 -11.66 9.95
N SER A 170 4.92 -12.11 9.15
CA SER A 170 4.87 -12.05 7.69
C SER A 170 3.55 -12.60 7.14
N SER A 171 3.08 -13.75 7.65
CA SER A 171 1.79 -14.37 7.26
C SER A 171 0.56 -13.58 7.69
N ALA A 172 0.62 -12.76 8.75
CA ALA A 172 -0.47 -11.85 9.11
C ALA A 172 -0.62 -10.76 8.05
N HIS A 173 0.49 -10.17 7.60
CA HIS A 173 0.45 -9.19 6.51
C HIS A 173 -0.02 -9.78 5.18
N LEU A 174 0.42 -11.01 4.85
CA LEU A 174 -0.09 -11.71 3.66
C LEU A 174 -1.61 -11.94 3.71
N ARG A 175 -2.19 -12.17 4.90
CA ARG A 175 -3.64 -12.26 5.07
C ARG A 175 -4.33 -10.92 4.79
N ASN A 176 -3.74 -9.81 5.23
CA ASN A 176 -4.23 -8.46 4.97
C ASN A 176 -4.22 -8.13 3.46
N LEU A 177 -3.11 -8.45 2.77
CA LEU A 177 -3.00 -8.26 1.31
C LEU A 177 -4.01 -9.11 0.53
N ASN A 178 -4.22 -10.38 0.93
CA ASN A 178 -5.23 -11.24 0.32
C ASN A 178 -6.66 -10.72 0.57
N ALA A 179 -6.95 -10.20 1.76
CA ALA A 179 -8.24 -9.60 2.07
C ALA A 179 -8.51 -8.36 1.19
N ALA A 180 -7.51 -7.50 0.99
CA ALA A 180 -7.61 -6.38 0.06
C ALA A 180 -7.81 -6.85 -1.39
N ARG A 181 -7.11 -7.91 -1.84
CA ARG A 181 -7.34 -8.47 -3.17
C ARG A 181 -8.75 -9.04 -3.32
N LEU A 182 -9.26 -9.71 -2.29
CA LEU A 182 -10.61 -10.29 -2.29
C LEU A 182 -11.67 -9.18 -2.39
N ALA A 183 -11.49 -8.07 -1.67
CA ALA A 183 -12.33 -6.89 -1.80
C ALA A 183 -12.36 -6.35 -3.23
N ALA A 184 -11.18 -6.19 -3.86
CA ALA A 184 -11.08 -5.73 -5.25
C ALA A 184 -11.73 -6.69 -6.25
N ASP A 185 -11.49 -7.99 -6.10
CA ASP A 185 -12.08 -9.02 -6.96
C ASP A 185 -13.60 -9.08 -6.80
N ILE A 186 -14.13 -8.99 -5.58
CA ILE A 186 -15.59 -8.94 -5.32
C ILE A 186 -16.21 -7.70 -5.95
N CYS A 187 -15.56 -6.53 -5.81
CA CYS A 187 -16.00 -5.29 -6.46
C CYS A 187 -15.85 -5.32 -7.98
N GLY A 188 -15.11 -6.27 -8.55
CA GLY A 188 -14.89 -6.35 -9.99
C GLY A 188 -13.97 -5.24 -10.50
N VAL A 189 -13.02 -4.77 -9.67
CA VAL A 189 -12.14 -3.63 -9.98
C VAL A 189 -10.67 -4.07 -9.91
N PRO A 190 -9.82 -3.71 -10.90
CA PRO A 190 -8.43 -4.16 -10.95
C PRO A 190 -7.50 -3.27 -10.12
N THR A 191 -7.96 -2.81 -8.94
CA THR A 191 -7.25 -1.87 -8.06
C THR A 191 -5.83 -2.34 -7.78
N VAL A 192 -4.89 -1.40 -7.84
CA VAL A 192 -3.48 -1.65 -7.55
C VAL A 192 -3.30 -1.83 -6.04
N ILE A 193 -2.62 -2.90 -5.62
CA ILE A 193 -2.25 -3.13 -4.23
C ILE A 193 -0.75 -2.90 -4.10
N VAL A 194 -0.36 -2.11 -3.10
CA VAL A 194 1.03 -1.87 -2.74
C VAL A 194 1.28 -2.49 -1.36
N SER A 195 2.27 -3.35 -1.26
CA SER A 195 2.70 -3.91 0.03
C SER A 195 3.86 -3.08 0.53
N ARG A 196 3.63 -2.34 1.61
CA ARG A 196 4.66 -1.65 2.36
C ARG A 196 5.24 -2.55 3.45
N THR A 197 6.55 -2.50 3.66
CA THR A 197 7.19 -3.05 4.86
C THR A 197 7.92 -1.97 5.64
N ASP A 198 7.77 -2.00 6.96
CA ASP A 198 8.38 -1.05 7.91
C ASP A 198 9.56 -1.68 8.68
N ALA A 199 10.03 -2.84 8.23
CA ALA A 199 11.01 -3.66 8.93
C ALA A 199 12.42 -3.05 9.02
N GLU A 200 12.71 -1.96 8.31
CA GLU A 200 14.04 -1.33 8.29
C GLU A 200 14.39 -0.72 9.65
N SER A 201 13.44 0.02 10.22
CA SER A 201 13.60 0.71 11.50
C SER A 201 12.69 0.16 12.61
N ALA A 202 11.82 -0.81 12.31
CA ALA A 202 11.06 -1.50 13.34
C ALA A 202 11.98 -2.30 14.27
N THR A 203 11.67 -2.26 15.56
CA THR A 203 12.48 -2.91 16.61
C THR A 203 11.74 -4.02 17.34
N LEU A 204 10.45 -4.19 17.03
CA LEU A 204 9.54 -5.09 17.73
C LEU A 204 8.73 -5.93 16.72
N LEU A 205 8.35 -7.13 17.15
CA LEU A 205 7.50 -8.08 16.41
C LEU A 205 6.49 -8.69 17.39
N THR A 206 5.22 -8.80 16.98
CA THR A 206 4.18 -9.30 17.90
C THR A 206 4.30 -10.78 18.25
N SER A 207 4.76 -11.62 17.33
CA SER A 207 4.89 -13.07 17.55
C SER A 207 5.94 -13.69 16.63
N ASP A 208 6.56 -14.77 17.10
CA ASP A 208 7.58 -15.58 16.42
C ASP A 208 7.02 -16.81 15.69
N PHE A 209 5.69 -16.94 15.58
CA PHE A 209 5.05 -18.14 15.02
C PHE A 209 5.41 -18.38 13.54
N ASP A 210 5.79 -17.32 12.81
CA ASP A 210 6.16 -17.41 11.41
C ASP A 210 7.67 -17.65 11.27
N GLU A 211 8.04 -18.84 10.80
CA GLU A 211 9.43 -19.27 10.62
C GLU A 211 10.27 -18.30 9.79
N ARG A 212 9.63 -17.53 8.88
CA ARG A 212 10.33 -16.54 8.05
C ARG A 212 10.91 -15.39 8.86
N ASP A 213 10.27 -15.06 9.99
CA ASP A 213 10.63 -13.93 10.85
C ASP A 213 11.65 -14.32 11.93
N GLN A 214 11.73 -15.60 12.30
CA GLN A 214 12.51 -16.10 13.43
C GLN A 214 14.01 -15.74 13.34
N GLU A 215 14.59 -15.72 12.14
CA GLU A 215 16.01 -15.38 11.97
C GLU A 215 16.35 -13.93 12.38
N PHE A 216 15.35 -13.05 12.46
CA PHE A 216 15.51 -11.63 12.81
C PHE A 216 15.22 -11.33 14.28
N ILE A 217 14.80 -12.33 15.06
CA ILE A 217 14.46 -12.16 16.48
C ILE A 217 15.72 -12.23 17.34
N ASP A 218 15.88 -11.25 18.22
CA ASP A 218 16.93 -11.22 19.24
C ASP A 218 16.47 -12.01 20.48
N ILE A 219 16.60 -13.34 20.40
CA ILE A 219 16.19 -14.27 21.48
C ILE A 219 16.83 -13.91 22.83
N PRO A 220 18.15 -13.62 22.94
CA PRO A 220 18.76 -13.19 24.21
C PRO A 220 18.17 -11.90 24.80
N ALA A 221 17.70 -10.98 23.98
CA ALA A 221 17.10 -9.72 24.45
C ALA A 221 15.71 -9.90 25.08
N GLY A 222 15.15 -11.10 25.01
CA GLY A 222 13.86 -11.45 25.61
C GLY A 222 12.68 -10.68 24.99
N ARG A 223 11.57 -10.62 25.74
CA ARG A 223 10.35 -9.92 25.33
C ARG A 223 10.18 -8.60 26.09
N THR A 224 9.40 -7.69 25.53
CA THR A 224 8.94 -6.48 26.23
C THR A 224 7.90 -6.84 27.31
N PRO A 225 7.56 -5.93 28.24
CA PRO A 225 6.46 -6.14 29.19
C PRO A 225 5.10 -6.41 28.53
N GLU A 226 4.86 -5.83 27.34
CA GLU A 226 3.67 -6.06 26.51
C GLU A 226 3.69 -7.44 25.81
N GLY A 227 4.82 -8.14 25.87
CA GLY A 227 5.00 -9.46 25.28
C GLY A 227 5.59 -9.47 23.86
N PHE A 228 6.02 -8.31 23.33
CA PHE A 228 6.61 -8.24 21.99
C PHE A 228 8.02 -8.81 21.95
N PHE A 229 8.37 -9.46 20.85
CA PHE A 229 9.73 -9.91 20.55
C PHE A 229 10.58 -8.72 20.09
N ARG A 230 11.86 -8.73 20.46
CA ARG A 230 12.83 -7.73 20.01
C ARG A 230 13.51 -8.19 18.73
N LEU A 231 13.72 -7.27 17.79
CA LEU A 231 14.41 -7.54 16.53
C LEU A 231 15.91 -7.23 16.64
N LYS A 232 16.73 -8.01 15.94
CA LYS A 232 18.19 -7.84 15.89
C LYS A 232 18.54 -6.47 15.30
N LYS A 233 19.49 -5.78 15.93
CA LYS A 233 20.05 -4.54 15.38
C LYS A 233 20.81 -4.83 14.09
N GLY A 234 20.72 -3.92 13.11
CA GLY A 234 21.44 -4.03 11.85
C GLY A 234 20.87 -5.03 10.83
N SER A 235 19.75 -5.70 11.13
CA SER A 235 19.12 -6.63 10.18
C SER A 235 17.99 -6.03 9.33
N GLY A 236 17.71 -4.73 9.46
CA GLY A 236 16.52 -4.07 8.90
C GLY A 236 16.40 -4.24 7.38
N LEU A 237 17.46 -3.90 6.64
CA LEU A 237 17.56 -4.08 5.18
C LEU A 237 17.24 -5.52 4.75
N LYS A 238 17.95 -6.50 5.33
CA LYS A 238 17.75 -7.93 5.05
C LYS A 238 16.31 -8.37 5.37
N HIS A 239 15.73 -7.86 6.45
CA HIS A 239 14.37 -8.17 6.86
C HIS A 239 13.36 -7.62 5.84
N CYS A 240 13.52 -6.37 5.39
CA CYS A 240 12.68 -5.78 4.35
C CYS A 240 12.74 -6.57 3.03
N ILE A 241 13.94 -6.97 2.60
CA ILE A 241 14.13 -7.81 1.40
C ILE A 241 13.33 -9.11 1.55
N LYS A 242 13.52 -9.84 2.66
CA LYS A 242 12.86 -11.13 2.87
C LYS A 242 11.34 -11.00 2.93
N ARG A 243 10.82 -9.99 3.63
CA ARG A 243 9.38 -9.69 3.69
C ARG A 243 8.81 -9.32 2.33
N SER A 244 9.53 -8.50 1.57
CA SER A 244 9.10 -8.05 0.24
C SER A 244 9.08 -9.18 -0.78
N ILE A 245 10.08 -10.07 -0.77
CA ILE A 245 10.09 -11.30 -1.57
C ILE A 245 8.88 -12.17 -1.21
N GLY A 246 8.57 -12.33 0.08
CA GLY A 246 7.40 -13.09 0.54
C GLY A 246 6.05 -12.47 0.13
N ALA A 247 5.97 -11.15 0.11
CA ALA A 247 4.76 -10.41 -0.29
C ALA A 247 4.59 -10.26 -1.81
N ALA A 248 5.68 -10.39 -2.58
CA ALA A 248 5.70 -10.16 -4.01
C ALA A 248 4.58 -10.90 -4.77
N PRO A 249 4.28 -12.19 -4.53
CA PRO A 249 3.22 -12.87 -5.27
C PRO A 249 1.81 -12.31 -5.00
N PHE A 250 1.58 -11.58 -3.90
CA PHE A 250 0.24 -11.14 -3.48
C PHE A 250 -0.05 -9.67 -3.78
N THR A 251 0.95 -8.91 -4.22
CA THR A 251 0.88 -7.46 -4.41
C THR A 251 1.26 -7.05 -5.83
N ASP A 252 0.90 -5.84 -6.25
CA ASP A 252 1.31 -5.30 -7.54
C ASP A 252 2.64 -4.57 -7.44
N LEU A 253 2.79 -3.74 -6.40
CA LEU A 253 4.00 -3.00 -6.08
C LEU A 253 4.52 -3.39 -4.69
N LEU A 254 5.84 -3.30 -4.53
CA LEU A 254 6.52 -3.39 -3.25
C LEU A 254 7.03 -2.00 -2.85
N TRP A 255 6.87 -1.66 -1.58
CA TRP A 255 7.43 -0.45 -1.01
C TRP A 255 8.13 -0.85 0.29
N TRP A 256 9.35 -0.38 0.49
CA TRP A 256 9.97 -0.43 1.80
C TRP A 256 10.11 0.97 2.38
N GLU A 257 9.89 1.09 3.67
CA GLU A 257 10.15 2.33 4.36
C GLU A 257 11.65 2.45 4.67
N THR A 258 12.22 3.65 4.56
CA THR A 258 13.67 3.88 4.70
C THR A 258 13.91 5.02 5.66
N SER A 259 14.88 4.88 6.56
CA SER A 259 15.24 5.93 7.52
C SER A 259 15.95 7.13 6.86
N THR A 260 16.60 6.94 5.71
CA THR A 260 17.35 7.97 4.99
C THR A 260 17.24 7.81 3.47
N PRO A 261 17.46 8.87 2.66
CA PRO A 261 17.43 8.80 1.21
C PRO A 261 18.73 8.17 0.66
N ASN A 262 18.87 6.84 0.81
CA ASN A 262 20.06 6.08 0.43
C ASN A 262 19.84 5.27 -0.87
N LEU A 263 20.54 5.67 -1.95
CA LEU A 263 20.45 5.01 -3.27
C LEU A 263 21.16 3.65 -3.31
N GLU A 264 22.20 3.42 -2.50
CA GLU A 264 22.91 2.15 -2.46
C GLU A 264 22.01 1.05 -1.88
N HIS A 265 21.36 1.33 -0.75
CA HIS A 265 20.38 0.42 -0.16
C HIS A 265 19.18 0.21 -1.09
N ALA A 266 18.70 1.27 -1.74
CA ALA A 266 17.62 1.14 -2.72
C ALA A 266 17.99 0.22 -3.89
N LYS A 267 19.24 0.32 -4.38
CA LYS A 267 19.77 -0.57 -5.41
C LYS A 267 19.88 -2.01 -4.91
N GLU A 268 20.42 -2.24 -3.72
CA GLU A 268 20.54 -3.58 -3.12
C GLU A 268 19.16 -4.26 -3.00
N PHE A 269 18.16 -3.54 -2.50
CA PHE A 269 16.79 -4.04 -2.43
C PHE A 269 16.20 -4.36 -3.79
N ALA A 270 16.36 -3.44 -4.74
CA ALA A 270 15.86 -3.64 -6.09
C ALA A 270 16.50 -4.86 -6.73
N GLU A 271 17.83 -5.01 -6.66
CA GLU A 271 18.54 -6.17 -7.22
C GLU A 271 18.08 -7.49 -6.57
N ALA A 272 17.91 -7.52 -5.25
CA ALA A 272 17.42 -8.70 -4.54
C ALA A 272 15.99 -9.09 -4.95
N VAL A 273 15.09 -8.11 -5.07
CA VAL A 273 13.71 -8.35 -5.51
C VAL A 273 13.66 -8.75 -6.99
N GLN A 274 14.42 -8.08 -7.86
CA GLN A 274 14.46 -8.36 -9.30
C GLN A 274 15.05 -9.73 -9.61
N LYS A 275 15.99 -10.22 -8.79
CA LYS A 275 16.55 -11.57 -8.92
C LYS A 275 15.49 -12.65 -8.78
N GLU A 276 14.59 -12.52 -7.81
CA GLU A 276 13.53 -13.50 -7.53
C GLU A 276 12.26 -13.24 -8.37
N PHE A 277 11.95 -11.97 -8.61
CA PHE A 277 10.77 -11.52 -9.35
C PHE A 277 11.14 -10.47 -10.42
N PRO A 278 11.71 -10.91 -11.57
CA PRO A 278 12.04 -10.00 -12.66
C PRO A 278 10.84 -9.17 -13.14
N GLY A 279 11.03 -7.86 -13.26
CA GLY A 279 10.00 -6.90 -13.64
C GLY A 279 9.04 -6.50 -12.52
N LYS A 280 9.27 -6.93 -11.27
CA LYS A 280 8.43 -6.53 -10.13
C LYS A 280 8.52 -5.02 -9.93
N MET A 281 7.37 -4.36 -9.87
CA MET A 281 7.32 -2.92 -9.66
C MET A 281 7.55 -2.58 -8.20
N MET A 282 8.21 -1.44 -7.98
CA MET A 282 8.51 -0.90 -6.66
C MET A 282 8.02 0.54 -6.56
N ALA A 283 7.75 0.99 -5.34
CA ALA A 283 7.47 2.36 -4.99
C ALA A 283 8.49 2.84 -3.95
N TYR A 284 8.81 4.14 -4.00
CA TYR A 284 9.77 4.76 -3.10
C TYR A 284 9.19 6.04 -2.52
N ASN A 285 9.25 6.18 -1.20
CA ASN A 285 8.84 7.40 -0.52
C ASN A 285 9.98 8.42 -0.52
N CYS A 286 9.85 9.47 -1.32
CA CYS A 286 10.72 10.66 -1.21
C CYS A 286 10.26 11.50 -0.01
N SER A 287 10.55 10.99 1.20
CA SER A 287 9.96 11.51 2.43
C SER A 287 10.36 12.96 2.72
N PRO A 288 9.40 13.84 3.06
CA PRO A 288 9.70 15.17 3.60
C PRO A 288 10.29 15.10 5.02
N SER A 289 10.24 13.94 5.68
CA SER A 289 10.85 13.73 7.00
C SER A 289 12.37 13.62 6.93
N PHE A 290 12.94 13.40 5.74
CA PHE A 290 14.38 13.43 5.55
C PHE A 290 14.91 14.86 5.63
N ASN A 291 16.02 15.05 6.33
CA ASN A 291 16.85 16.22 6.10
C ASN A 291 17.67 16.01 4.82
N TRP A 292 17.07 16.30 3.66
CA TRP A 292 17.67 16.05 2.34
C TRP A 292 19.06 16.66 2.19
N ARG A 293 19.23 17.93 2.57
CA ARG A 293 20.51 18.65 2.44
C ARG A 293 21.60 18.17 3.41
N ALA A 294 21.22 17.52 4.50
CA ALA A 294 22.17 16.86 5.39
C ALA A 294 22.66 15.51 4.85
N ASN A 295 21.88 14.86 3.97
CA ASN A 295 22.18 13.54 3.44
C ASN A 295 22.79 13.57 2.03
N LEU A 296 22.42 14.56 1.20
CA LEU A 296 22.73 14.58 -0.22
C LEU A 296 23.14 15.98 -0.70
N SER A 297 24.02 16.04 -1.71
CA SER A 297 24.36 17.28 -2.41
C SER A 297 23.17 17.81 -3.23
N PRO A 298 23.10 19.11 -3.56
CA PRO A 298 22.06 19.66 -4.43
C PRO A 298 21.92 18.92 -5.76
N GLU A 299 23.03 18.52 -6.38
CA GLU A 299 23.05 17.78 -7.65
C GLU A 299 22.49 16.36 -7.48
N ALA A 300 22.82 15.70 -6.36
CA ALA A 300 22.29 14.39 -6.03
C ALA A 300 20.77 14.44 -5.78
N ILE A 301 20.28 15.47 -5.08
CA ILE A 301 18.85 15.71 -4.86
C ILE A 301 18.12 15.90 -6.21
N ALA A 302 18.67 16.75 -7.09
CA ALA A 302 18.05 17.04 -8.39
C ALA A 302 17.92 15.80 -9.29
N LYS A 303 18.85 14.83 -9.16
CA LYS A 303 18.85 13.58 -9.93
C LYS A 303 18.21 12.41 -9.19
N PHE A 304 17.84 12.57 -7.92
CA PHE A 304 17.44 11.47 -7.04
C PHE A 304 16.34 10.62 -7.65
N GLN A 305 15.23 11.24 -8.06
CA GLN A 305 14.11 10.54 -8.68
C GLN A 305 14.45 9.92 -10.04
N ALA A 306 15.32 10.57 -10.83
CA ALA A 306 15.72 10.06 -12.14
C ALA A 306 16.57 8.78 -12.03
N ASN A 307 17.26 8.58 -10.90
CA ASN A 307 18.08 7.40 -10.64
C ASN A 307 17.27 6.16 -10.23
N PHE A 308 15.94 6.27 -10.05
CA PHE A 308 15.03 5.14 -9.81
C PHE A 308 14.36 4.61 -11.08
N CYS A 309 14.55 5.28 -12.22
CA CYS A 309 13.93 4.95 -13.51
C CYS A 309 14.71 3.90 -14.29
#